data_AF-A0A9Q4A8D3-F1
#
_entry.id   AF-A0A9Q4A8D3-F1
#
_cell.length_a   1.000
_cell.length_b   1.000
_cell.length_c   1.000
_cell.angle_alpha   90.00
_cell.angle_beta   90.00
_cell.angle_gamma   90.00
#
_symmetry.space_group_name_H-M   'P 1'
#
loop_
_entity.id
_entity.type
_entity.pdbx_description
1 polymer ?
#
loop_
_entity_poly.entity_id
_entity_poly.type
_entity_poly.pdbx_seq_one_letter_code
_entity_poly.pdbx_strand_id
1 'polypeptide(L)'
;MKKVLRSLTLAVTCLAGAQAYAACQMTPVAYDMPTQRLDEALQQLAHRSGCPINVDLGADSSKKVKKFKGTFTPDQALVLVLKKTGLEGYVENDGLTVDRRGQDFVHKRVAELRTSIEDAGTRLEAKRKKRFLHQLDSIETGSKKLALEQSFISAAEMASYKRDFDELSKQIPVHK
;
A
#
# COMPACT_ATOMS: atom_id res chain seq x y z
N MET A 1 58.09 12.04 53.74
CA MET A 1 57.95 11.13 52.58
C MET A 1 56.45 10.96 52.28
N LYS A 2 55.98 11.52 51.17
CA LYS A 2 54.55 11.60 50.80
C LYS A 2 54.07 10.24 50.26
N LYS A 3 53.04 9.65 50.86
CA LYS A 3 52.37 8.45 50.32
C LYS A 3 51.45 8.87 49.18
N VAL A 4 51.69 8.30 48.01
CA VAL A 4 51.05 8.59 46.73
C VAL A 4 50.11 7.41 46.41
N LEU A 5 48.82 7.74 46.18
CA LEU A 5 47.88 7.10 45.25
C LEU A 5 47.50 5.61 45.56
N ARG A 6 46.24 5.17 45.46
CA ARG A 6 45.42 5.16 44.25
C ARG A 6 43.94 4.94 44.61
N SER A 7 43.11 5.92 44.31
CA SER A 7 41.67 5.70 44.14
C SER A 7 41.43 5.08 42.76
N LEU A 8 40.82 3.90 42.74
CA LEU A 8 40.43 3.19 41.53
C LEU A 8 39.03 3.68 41.11
N THR A 9 38.96 4.65 40.20
CA THR A 9 37.70 5.07 39.57
C THR A 9 37.39 4.14 38.40
N LEU A 10 36.38 3.28 38.59
CA LEU A 10 35.75 2.48 37.53
C LEU A 10 34.89 3.42 36.66
N ALA A 11 35.33 3.72 35.45
CA ALA A 11 34.52 4.44 34.47
C ALA A 11 33.66 3.42 33.70
N VAL A 12 32.37 3.35 34.03
CA VAL A 12 31.38 2.60 33.24
C VAL A 12 31.00 3.47 32.03
N THR A 13 31.63 3.23 30.89
CA THR A 13 31.23 3.81 29.60
C THR A 13 29.98 3.10 29.11
N CYS A 14 28.81 3.72 29.29
CA CYS A 14 27.59 3.33 28.61
C CYS A 14 27.76 3.51 27.10
N LEU A 15 27.99 2.42 26.37
CA LEU A 15 27.75 2.41 24.92
C LEU A 15 26.24 2.51 24.70
N ALA A 16 25.75 3.72 24.49
CA ALA A 16 24.46 3.94 23.86
C ALA A 16 24.55 3.42 22.43
N GLY A 17 24.13 2.17 22.22
CA GLY A 17 23.94 1.61 20.89
C GLY A 17 22.85 2.41 20.18
N ALA A 18 23.24 3.36 19.33
CA ALA A 18 22.33 3.91 18.35
C ALA A 18 21.82 2.73 17.53
N GLN A 19 20.51 2.46 17.61
CA GLN A 19 19.87 1.55 16.68
C GLN A 19 20.01 2.21 15.31
N ALA A 20 21.01 1.79 14.54
CA ALA A 20 21.10 2.10 13.14
C ALA A 20 19.89 1.41 12.49
N TYR A 21 18.78 2.12 12.38
CA TYR A 21 17.73 1.77 11.45
C TYR A 21 18.39 1.88 10.08
N ALA A 22 18.92 0.77 9.58
CA ALA A 22 19.40 0.70 8.22
C ALA A 22 18.20 1.09 7.35
N ALA A 23 18.32 2.21 6.63
CA ALA A 23 17.31 2.63 5.67
C ALA A 23 17.06 1.44 4.73
N CYS A 24 15.79 1.08 4.51
CA CYS A 24 15.40 -0.05 3.67
C CYS A 24 16.19 -0.02 2.36
N GLN A 25 17.09 -0.99 2.18
CA GLN A 25 17.91 -1.09 0.99
C GLN A 25 17.15 -1.93 -0.04
N MET A 26 16.90 -1.37 -1.23
CA MET A 26 16.30 -2.10 -2.35
C MET A 26 17.29 -3.03 -3.05
N THR A 27 18.22 -3.62 -2.29
CA THR A 27 19.20 -4.56 -2.80
C THR A 27 18.58 -5.94 -2.92
N PRO A 28 18.91 -6.72 -3.97
CA PRO A 28 18.40 -8.07 -4.12
C PRO A 28 18.80 -9.00 -2.95
N VAL A 29 17.84 -9.77 -2.44
CA VAL A 29 18.01 -10.77 -1.37
C VAL A 29 17.48 -12.12 -1.84
N ALA A 30 18.08 -13.20 -1.37
CA ALA A 30 17.61 -14.56 -1.63
C ALA A 30 16.40 -14.91 -0.73
N TYR A 31 15.30 -15.30 -1.36
CA TYR A 31 14.07 -15.74 -0.73
C TYR A 31 13.80 -17.22 -1.00
N ASP A 32 13.37 -17.92 0.03
CA ASP A 32 12.78 -19.26 -0.04
C ASP A 32 11.53 -19.23 0.87
N MET A 33 10.41 -18.84 0.27
CA MET A 33 9.16 -18.56 0.97
C MET A 33 8.22 -19.77 0.79
N PRO A 34 7.78 -20.43 1.88
CA PRO A 34 6.82 -21.52 1.78
C PRO A 34 5.41 -20.99 1.53
N THR A 35 4.46 -21.90 1.29
CA THR A 35 3.03 -21.55 1.32
C THR A 35 2.64 -21.26 2.77
N GLN A 36 2.19 -20.04 3.05
CA GLN A 36 1.91 -19.58 4.41
C GLN A 36 0.86 -18.47 4.43
N ARG A 37 0.48 -17.98 5.61
CA ARG A 37 -0.45 -16.86 5.72
C ARG A 37 0.20 -15.56 5.27
N LEU A 38 -0.63 -14.59 4.86
CA LEU A 38 -0.16 -13.33 4.33
C LEU A 38 0.63 -12.52 5.37
N ASP A 39 0.13 -12.43 6.59
CA ASP A 39 0.83 -11.76 7.69
C ASP A 39 2.21 -12.39 7.97
N GLU A 40 2.29 -13.72 8.02
CA GLU A 40 3.55 -14.46 8.16
C GLU A 40 4.51 -14.20 7.00
N ALA A 41 4.00 -14.13 5.77
CA ALA A 41 4.80 -13.83 4.58
C ALA A 41 5.35 -12.40 4.59
N LEU A 42 4.55 -11.42 4.99
CA LEU A 42 5.00 -10.03 5.11
C LEU A 42 6.03 -9.89 6.24
N GLN A 43 5.83 -10.55 7.38
CA GLN A 43 6.80 -10.57 8.47
C GLN A 43 8.16 -11.16 8.02
N GLN A 44 8.13 -12.29 7.30
CA GLN A 44 9.35 -12.89 6.76
C GLN A 44 10.01 -12.02 5.70
N LEU A 45 9.23 -11.34 4.86
CA LEU A 45 9.76 -10.38 3.89
C LEU A 45 10.51 -9.27 4.61
N ALA A 46 9.89 -8.67 5.63
CA ALA A 46 10.48 -7.59 6.42
C ALA A 46 11.79 -8.05 7.07
N HIS A 47 11.78 -9.24 7.70
CA HIS A 47 12.95 -9.78 8.38
C HIS A 47 14.11 -10.09 7.42
N ARG A 48 13.81 -10.67 6.25
CA ARG A 48 14.85 -11.03 5.26
C ARG A 48 15.41 -9.83 4.53
N SER A 49 14.57 -8.85 4.18
CA SER A 49 15.00 -7.64 3.46
C SER A 49 15.65 -6.61 4.38
N GLY A 50 15.34 -6.63 5.69
CA GLY A 50 15.64 -5.52 6.58
C GLY A 50 14.75 -4.29 6.36
N CYS A 51 13.74 -4.38 5.48
CA CYS A 51 12.80 -3.29 5.21
C CYS A 51 11.59 -3.38 6.15
N PRO A 52 11.32 -2.33 6.94
CA PRO A 52 10.04 -2.21 7.64
C PRO A 52 8.88 -2.27 6.64
N ILE A 53 7.78 -2.91 7.05
CA ILE A 53 6.54 -2.94 6.27
C ILE A 53 5.40 -2.42 7.13
N ASN A 54 4.85 -1.27 6.75
CA ASN A 54 3.60 -0.79 7.31
C ASN A 54 2.44 -1.54 6.66
N VAL A 55 1.50 -2.04 7.45
CA VAL A 55 0.45 -2.93 6.94
C VAL A 55 -0.94 -2.51 7.43
N ASP A 56 -1.88 -2.42 6.50
CA ASP A 56 -3.32 -2.44 6.74
C ASP A 56 -3.93 -3.61 5.97
N LEU A 57 -4.03 -4.77 6.64
CA LEU A 57 -4.49 -6.01 6.02
C LEU A 57 -6.01 -6.22 6.18
N GLY A 58 -6.67 -5.52 7.10
CA GLY A 58 -8.06 -5.80 7.47
C GLY A 58 -8.34 -7.30 7.67
N ALA A 59 -9.37 -7.80 6.99
CA ALA A 59 -9.78 -9.22 7.04
C ALA A 59 -8.86 -10.17 6.23
N ASP A 60 -7.87 -9.66 5.50
CA ASP A 60 -7.06 -10.43 4.55
C ASP A 60 -5.81 -11.05 5.15
N SER A 61 -5.51 -10.77 6.42
CA SER A 61 -4.30 -11.28 7.11
C SER A 61 -4.14 -12.80 7.03
N SER A 62 -5.26 -13.54 6.97
CA SER A 62 -5.26 -15.00 6.88
C SER A 62 -5.22 -15.55 5.45
N LYS A 63 -5.21 -14.70 4.41
CA LYS A 63 -5.09 -15.16 3.02
C LYS A 63 -3.81 -15.95 2.82
N LYS A 64 -3.88 -16.99 1.98
CA LYS A 64 -2.73 -17.85 1.68
C LYS A 64 -1.88 -17.25 0.57
N VAL A 65 -0.59 -17.11 0.85
CA VAL A 65 0.45 -16.75 -0.11
C VAL A 65 1.04 -18.03 -0.68
N LYS A 66 1.24 -18.07 -2.00
CA LYS A 66 1.86 -19.23 -2.65
C LYS A 66 3.38 -19.22 -2.42
N LYS A 67 3.97 -20.42 -2.29
CA LYS A 67 5.43 -20.54 -2.22
C LYS A 67 6.12 -19.90 -3.43
N PHE A 68 7.27 -19.28 -3.20
CA PHE A 68 8.17 -18.78 -4.23
C PHE A 68 9.62 -18.81 -3.76
N LYS A 69 10.56 -18.90 -4.70
CA LYS A 69 11.99 -18.96 -4.44
C LYS A 69 12.75 -18.21 -5.51
N GLY A 70 13.81 -17.50 -5.12
CA GLY A 70 14.64 -16.73 -6.05
C GLY A 70 15.35 -15.57 -5.36
N THR A 71 16.05 -14.76 -6.14
CA THR A 71 16.66 -13.52 -5.67
C THR A 71 15.87 -12.34 -6.20
N PHE A 72 15.36 -11.50 -5.29
CA PHE A 72 14.45 -10.41 -5.62
C PHE A 72 14.81 -9.18 -4.80
N THR A 73 14.54 -7.99 -5.33
CA THR A 73 14.49 -6.79 -4.50
C THR A 73 13.25 -6.83 -3.59
N PRO A 74 13.22 -6.10 -2.46
CA PRO A 74 12.10 -6.12 -1.52
C PRO A 74 10.74 -5.79 -2.17
N ASP A 75 10.71 -4.83 -3.11
CA ASP A 75 9.51 -4.45 -3.86
C ASP A 75 9.03 -5.57 -4.80
N GLN A 76 9.95 -6.25 -5.50
CA GLN A 76 9.63 -7.41 -6.33
C GLN A 76 9.09 -8.57 -5.49
N ALA A 77 9.71 -8.85 -4.34
CA ALA A 77 9.25 -9.86 -3.41
C ALA A 77 7.85 -9.50 -2.85
N LEU A 78 7.59 -8.22 -2.60
CA LEU A 78 6.30 -7.75 -2.09
C LEU A 78 5.18 -8.03 -3.11
N VAL A 79 5.41 -7.75 -4.39
CA VAL A 79 4.46 -8.08 -5.47
C VAL A 79 4.14 -9.58 -5.50
N LEU A 80 5.15 -10.44 -5.29
CA LEU A 80 4.93 -11.90 -5.23
C LEU A 80 4.09 -12.31 -4.01
N VAL A 81 4.30 -11.68 -2.86
CA VAL A 81 3.53 -11.91 -1.63
C VAL A 81 2.07 -11.47 -1.80
N LEU A 82 1.84 -10.30 -2.41
CA LEU A 82 0.51 -9.69 -2.54
C LEU A 82 -0.29 -10.23 -3.74
N LYS A 83 0.31 -11.03 -4.60
CA LYS A 83 -0.33 -11.52 -5.84
C LYS A 83 -1.68 -12.17 -5.56
N LYS A 84 -2.74 -11.68 -6.24
CA LYS A 84 -4.14 -12.12 -6.09
C LYS A 84 -4.76 -11.90 -4.70
N THR A 85 -4.13 -11.13 -3.82
CA THR A 85 -4.75 -10.75 -2.54
C THR A 85 -5.73 -9.59 -2.70
N GLY A 86 -5.52 -8.74 -3.71
CA GLY A 86 -6.27 -7.49 -3.90
C GLY A 86 -5.78 -6.35 -3.00
N LEU A 87 -4.66 -6.56 -2.29
CA LEU A 87 -3.91 -5.51 -1.60
C LEU A 87 -2.89 -4.88 -2.54
N GLU A 88 -2.51 -3.67 -2.20
CA GLU A 88 -1.57 -2.84 -2.94
C GLU A 88 -0.26 -2.75 -2.16
N GLY A 89 0.88 -2.85 -2.85
CA GLY A 89 2.21 -2.74 -2.29
C GLY A 89 2.94 -1.53 -2.84
N TYR A 90 3.53 -0.72 -1.96
CA TYR A 90 4.20 0.52 -2.32
C TYR A 90 5.57 0.65 -1.67
N VAL A 91 6.50 1.25 -2.40
CA VAL A 91 7.78 1.70 -1.88
C VAL A 91 7.61 3.10 -1.30
N GLU A 92 8.03 3.27 -0.05
CA GLU A 92 8.04 4.55 0.66
C GLU A 92 9.47 4.86 1.14
N ASN A 93 9.70 6.09 1.62
CA ASN A 93 11.06 6.54 1.97
C ASN A 93 11.73 5.71 3.08
N ASP A 94 10.94 5.14 3.98
CA ASP A 94 11.38 4.41 5.17
C ASP A 94 11.10 2.90 5.10
N GLY A 95 10.57 2.40 3.99
CA GLY A 95 10.27 0.98 3.83
C GLY A 95 9.22 0.69 2.78
N LEU A 96 8.36 -0.26 3.11
CA LEU A 96 7.27 -0.71 2.26
C LEU A 96 5.93 -0.44 2.95
N THR A 97 4.88 -0.22 2.17
CA THR A 97 3.50 -0.13 2.68
C THR A 97 2.62 -1.14 1.95
N VAL A 98 1.72 -1.78 2.70
CA VAL A 98 0.66 -2.65 2.18
C VAL A 98 -0.68 -2.12 2.64
N ASP A 99 -1.49 -1.65 1.70
CA ASP A 99 -2.82 -1.09 1.97
C ASP A 99 -3.76 -1.24 0.76
N ARG A 100 -4.77 -0.37 0.68
CA ARG A 100 -5.73 -0.25 -0.43
C ARG A 100 -5.88 1.18 -0.94
N ARG A 101 -4.88 2.03 -0.74
CA ARG A 101 -5.05 3.49 -0.89
C ARG A 101 -5.58 3.91 -2.27
N GLY A 102 -5.18 3.22 -3.34
CA GLY A 102 -5.66 3.48 -4.69
C GLY A 102 -7.13 3.08 -4.86
N GLN A 103 -7.50 1.88 -4.40
CA GLN A 103 -8.89 1.43 -4.38
C GLN A 103 -9.77 2.31 -3.49
N ASP A 104 -9.28 2.72 -2.32
CA ASP A 104 -10.02 3.57 -1.37
C ASP A 104 -10.27 4.96 -1.94
N PHE A 105 -9.28 5.54 -2.62
CA PHE A 105 -9.47 6.78 -3.38
C PHE A 105 -10.58 6.63 -4.42
N VAL A 106 -10.53 5.57 -5.23
CA VAL A 106 -11.53 5.30 -6.28
C VAL A 106 -12.91 5.12 -5.67
N HIS A 107 -13.03 4.30 -4.62
CA HIS A 107 -14.28 4.01 -3.94
C HIS A 107 -14.90 5.29 -3.35
N LYS A 108 -14.11 6.09 -2.64
CA LYS A 108 -14.56 7.36 -2.07
C LYS A 108 -15.07 8.31 -3.16
N ARG A 109 -14.32 8.46 -4.25
CA ARG A 109 -14.70 9.39 -5.33
C ARG A 109 -15.93 8.91 -6.10
N VAL A 110 -16.06 7.60 -6.30
CA VAL A 110 -17.27 6.97 -6.85
C VAL A 110 -18.48 7.25 -5.95
N ALA A 111 -18.35 7.12 -4.63
CA ALA A 111 -19.43 7.39 -3.70
C ALA A 111 -19.89 8.87 -3.77
N GLU A 112 -18.95 9.82 -3.75
CA GLU A 112 -19.24 11.25 -3.88
C GLU A 112 -20.00 11.58 -5.18
N LEU A 113 -19.56 11.00 -6.31
CA LEU A 113 -20.19 11.23 -7.61
C LEU A 113 -21.53 10.53 -7.73
N ARG A 114 -21.72 9.35 -7.12
CA ARG A 114 -23.03 8.70 -7.01
C ARG A 114 -24.01 9.61 -6.27
N THR A 115 -23.63 10.16 -5.11
CA THR A 115 -24.45 11.13 -4.38
C THR A 115 -24.79 12.34 -5.24
N SER A 116 -23.80 12.94 -5.91
CA SER A 116 -24.03 14.10 -6.80
C SER A 116 -24.99 13.80 -7.96
N ILE A 117 -24.91 12.59 -8.53
CA ILE A 117 -25.82 12.10 -9.59
C ILE A 117 -27.24 11.93 -9.06
N GLU A 118 -27.39 11.42 -7.84
CA GLU A 118 -28.71 11.29 -7.20
C GLU A 118 -29.30 12.66 -6.87
N ASP A 119 -28.52 13.57 -6.28
CA ASP A 119 -28.94 14.93 -5.92
C ASP A 119 -29.31 15.78 -7.15
N ALA A 120 -28.71 15.51 -8.32
CA ALA A 120 -29.11 16.15 -9.57
C ALA A 120 -30.57 15.84 -9.92
N GLY A 121 -31.10 14.66 -9.53
CA GLY A 121 -32.49 14.28 -9.70
C GLY A 121 -32.94 14.41 -11.16
N THR A 122 -34.08 15.06 -11.37
CA THR A 122 -34.68 15.27 -12.71
C THR A 122 -33.88 16.24 -13.59
N ARG A 123 -32.91 16.99 -13.03
CA ARG A 123 -32.02 17.86 -13.83
C ARG A 123 -31.04 17.05 -14.68
N LEU A 124 -30.88 15.76 -14.38
CA LEU A 124 -30.05 14.84 -15.14
C LEU A 124 -30.94 13.83 -15.88
N GLU A 125 -30.88 13.85 -17.21
CA GLU A 125 -31.60 12.90 -18.06
C GLU A 125 -31.35 11.44 -17.63
N ALA A 126 -32.40 10.62 -17.56
CA ALA A 126 -32.32 9.25 -17.06
C ALA A 126 -31.29 8.39 -17.82
N LYS A 127 -31.21 8.54 -19.15
CA LYS A 127 -30.21 7.85 -19.97
C LYS A 127 -28.78 8.28 -19.63
N ARG A 128 -28.57 9.56 -19.33
CA ARG A 128 -27.29 10.12 -18.92
C ARG A 128 -26.90 9.65 -17.53
N LYS A 129 -27.83 9.69 -16.58
CA LYS A 129 -27.68 9.11 -15.23
C LYS A 129 -27.22 7.66 -15.30
N LYS A 130 -27.94 6.81 -16.05
CA LYS A 130 -27.57 5.40 -16.21
C LYS A 130 -26.16 5.21 -16.75
N ARG A 131 -25.76 6.00 -17.75
CA ARG A 131 -24.41 5.95 -18.32
C ARG A 131 -23.34 6.32 -17.29
N PHE A 132 -23.55 7.38 -16.52
CA PHE A 132 -22.60 7.81 -15.50
C PHE A 132 -22.44 6.77 -14.40
N LEU A 133 -23.54 6.19 -13.91
CA LEU A 133 -23.49 5.11 -12.92
C LEU A 133 -22.72 3.89 -13.44
N HIS A 134 -22.93 3.52 -14.70
CA HIS A 134 -22.17 2.44 -15.34
C HIS A 134 -20.68 2.77 -15.46
N GLN A 135 -20.33 4.01 -15.81
CA GLN A 135 -18.93 4.45 -15.89
C GLN A 135 -18.25 4.38 -14.52
N LEU A 136 -18.92 4.84 -13.46
CA LEU A 136 -18.42 4.73 -12.10
C LEU A 136 -18.20 3.28 -11.66
N ASP A 137 -19.14 2.39 -11.98
CA ASP A 137 -19.01 0.95 -11.71
C ASP A 137 -17.83 0.31 -12.48
N SER A 138 -17.64 0.72 -13.73
CA SER A 138 -16.50 0.26 -14.56
C SER A 138 -15.16 0.70 -13.98
N ILE A 139 -15.05 1.94 -13.49
CA ILE A 139 -13.85 2.46 -12.84
C ILE A 139 -13.59 1.71 -11.52
N GLU A 140 -14.62 1.54 -10.69
CA GLU A 140 -14.52 0.82 -9.42
C GLU A 140 -14.06 -0.63 -9.62
N THR A 141 -14.69 -1.36 -10.55
CA THR A 141 -14.32 -2.73 -10.89
C THR A 141 -12.91 -2.81 -11.50
N GLY A 142 -12.56 -1.86 -12.36
CA GLY A 142 -11.24 -1.73 -12.95
C GLY A 142 -10.15 -1.62 -11.89
N SER A 143 -10.31 -0.72 -10.92
CA SER A 143 -9.32 -0.53 -9.83
C SER A 143 -9.07 -1.81 -9.02
N LYS A 144 -10.14 -2.52 -8.64
CA LYS A 144 -10.05 -3.80 -7.92
C LYS A 144 -9.33 -4.87 -8.74
N LYS A 145 -9.60 -4.91 -10.05
CA LYS A 145 -8.93 -5.83 -10.97
C LYS A 145 -7.42 -5.55 -11.07
N LEU A 146 -7.01 -4.28 -11.18
CA LEU A 146 -5.60 -3.92 -11.22
C LEU A 146 -4.87 -4.33 -9.94
N ALA A 147 -5.45 -4.07 -8.77
CA ALA A 147 -4.87 -4.50 -7.49
C ALA A 147 -4.74 -6.04 -7.41
N LEU A 148 -5.69 -6.80 -7.96
CA LEU A 148 -5.60 -8.27 -8.02
C LEU A 148 -4.50 -8.78 -8.97
N GLU A 149 -4.30 -8.11 -10.09
CA GLU A 149 -3.40 -8.54 -11.16
C GLU A 149 -1.96 -8.06 -10.96
N GLN A 150 -1.79 -6.81 -10.55
CA GLN A 150 -0.51 -6.11 -10.44
C GLN A 150 -0.04 -5.94 -9.00
N SER A 151 -0.94 -6.08 -8.01
CA SER A 151 -0.65 -5.81 -6.59
C SER A 151 -0.29 -4.35 -6.28
N PHE A 152 -0.70 -3.41 -7.13
CA PHE A 152 -0.68 -1.97 -6.88
C PHE A 152 -1.59 -1.27 -7.88
N ILE A 153 -1.96 -0.02 -7.61
CA ILE A 153 -2.39 0.95 -8.63
C ILE A 153 -1.25 1.92 -8.87
N SER A 154 -0.82 2.05 -10.12
CA SER A 154 0.28 2.93 -10.52
C SER A 154 -0.11 4.41 -10.46
N ALA A 155 0.89 5.28 -10.40
CA ALA A 155 0.67 6.73 -10.49
C ALA A 155 -0.03 7.14 -11.79
N ALA A 156 0.24 6.43 -12.90
CA ALA A 156 -0.40 6.70 -14.19
C ALA A 156 -1.89 6.34 -14.19
N GLU A 157 -2.25 5.17 -13.63
CA GLU A 157 -3.64 4.75 -13.45
C GLU A 157 -4.38 5.72 -12.53
N MET A 158 -3.76 6.09 -11.41
CA MET A 158 -4.32 7.09 -10.49
C MET A 158 -4.58 8.45 -11.16
N ALA A 159 -3.63 8.93 -11.96
CA ALA A 159 -3.79 10.15 -12.73
C ALA A 159 -4.93 10.03 -13.75
N SER A 160 -5.10 8.87 -14.38
CA SER A 160 -6.21 8.61 -15.29
C SER A 160 -7.55 8.66 -14.57
N TYR A 161 -7.69 7.94 -13.45
CA TYR A 161 -8.92 7.95 -12.66
C TYR A 161 -9.29 9.34 -12.18
N LYS A 162 -8.32 10.13 -11.70
CA LYS A 162 -8.57 11.51 -11.30
C LYS A 162 -9.15 12.33 -12.46
N ARG A 163 -8.56 12.24 -13.66
CA ARG A 163 -9.08 12.94 -14.85
C ARG A 163 -10.49 12.49 -15.21
N ASP A 164 -10.76 11.19 -15.18
CA ASP A 164 -12.08 10.64 -15.51
C ASP A 164 -13.14 11.13 -14.51
N PHE A 165 -12.80 11.18 -13.22
CA PHE A 165 -13.68 11.73 -12.18
C PHE A 165 -13.89 13.24 -12.33
N ASP A 166 -12.85 14.01 -12.62
CA ASP A 166 -12.95 15.45 -12.83
C ASP A 166 -13.82 15.77 -14.05
N GLU A 167 -13.69 14.98 -15.12
CA GLU A 167 -14.51 15.12 -16.32
C GLU A 167 -15.97 14.75 -16.06
N LEU A 168 -16.24 13.64 -15.37
CA LEU A 168 -17.60 13.26 -14.99
C LEU A 168 -18.25 14.34 -14.11
N SER A 169 -17.50 14.87 -13.15
CA SER A 169 -17.98 15.89 -12.20
C SER A 169 -18.45 17.16 -12.90
N LYS A 170 -17.75 17.62 -13.95
CA LYS A 170 -18.15 18.80 -14.73
C LYS A 170 -19.47 18.64 -15.47
N GLN A 171 -19.87 17.39 -15.70
CA GLN A 171 -21.06 17.05 -16.47
C GLN A 171 -22.31 16.83 -15.61
N ILE A 172 -22.16 16.80 -14.28
CA ILE A 172 -23.26 16.67 -13.33
C ILE A 172 -23.76 18.08 -12.98
N PRO A 173 -25.08 18.36 -13.12
CA PRO A 173 -25.63 19.64 -12.70
C PRO A 173 -25.39 19.90 -11.21
N VAL A 174 -24.76 21.02 -10.88
CA VAL A 174 -24.48 21.42 -9.48
C VAL A 174 -25.76 21.96 -8.84
N HIS A 175 -25.89 21.78 -7.52
CA HIS A 175 -26.80 22.59 -6.73
C HIS A 175 -26.33 24.05 -6.78
N LYS A 176 -27.11 24.93 -7.41
CA LYS A 176 -27.04 26.38 -7.19
C LYS A 176 -28.00 26.74 -6.07
#